data_AF-A0A8T7BU38-F1
#
_entry.id   AF-A0A8T7BU38-F1
#
_cell.length_a   1.000
_cell.length_b   1.000
_cell.length_c   1.000
_cell.angle_alpha   90.00
_cell.angle_beta   90.00
_cell.angle_gamma   90.00
#
_symmetry.space_group_name_H-M   'P 1'
#
loop_
_entity.id
_entity.type
_entity.pdbx_description
1 polymer ?
#
loop_
_entity_poly.entity_id
_entity_poly.type
_entity_poly.pdbx_seq_one_letter_code
_entity_poly.pdbx_strand_id
1 'polypeptide(L)'
;MTFTKLDSHHAQALLLEYCRIFEKGQYEILPVFPKSSYAYALESDPDKAFKKALKAWYSSKYSPVKGEEEDDYIQLAVRHCVELPLYHAGFADYASRLYQQALNHMVVR
;
A
#
# COMPACT_ATOMS: atom_id res chain seq x y z
N MET A 1 0.49 7.98 17.08
CA MET A 1 0.00 6.61 16.82
C MET A 1 0.68 5.67 17.78
N THR A 2 -0.05 4.74 18.39
CA THR A 2 0.51 3.71 19.28
C THR A 2 0.01 2.35 18.85
N PHE A 3 0.89 1.35 18.83
CA PHE A 3 0.54 -0.02 18.48
C PHE A 3 0.31 -0.86 19.73
N THR A 4 -0.69 -1.73 19.68
CA THR A 4 -0.94 -2.71 20.73
C THR A 4 0.22 -3.70 20.79
N LYS A 5 0.63 -4.07 21.99
CA LYS A 5 1.67 -5.09 22.17
C LYS A 5 1.15 -6.43 21.66
N LEU A 6 1.90 -7.04 20.74
CA LEU A 6 1.67 -8.39 20.27
C LEU A 6 2.44 -9.38 21.14
N ASP A 7 1.92 -10.60 21.30
CA ASP A 7 2.74 -11.72 21.76
C ASP A 7 3.75 -12.14 20.69
N SER A 8 4.75 -12.91 21.11
CA SER A 8 5.86 -13.31 20.26
C SER A 8 5.43 -14.12 19.03
N HIS A 9 4.40 -14.96 19.15
CA HIS A 9 3.96 -15.82 18.05
C HIS A 9 3.29 -14.98 16.95
N HIS A 10 2.38 -14.08 17.32
CA HIS A 10 1.76 -13.17 16.34
C HIS A 10 2.77 -12.21 15.73
N ALA A 11 3.70 -11.66 16.53
CA ALA A 11 4.75 -10.80 16.02
C ALA A 11 5.65 -11.50 14.99
N GLN A 12 6.04 -12.75 15.27
CA GLN A 12 6.84 -13.57 14.35
C GLN A 12 6.08 -13.85 13.05
N ALA A 13 4.79 -14.20 13.14
CA ALA A 13 3.97 -14.47 11.96
C ALA A 13 3.84 -13.26 11.05
N LEU A 14 3.60 -12.07 11.61
CA LEU A 14 3.54 -10.83 10.83
C LEU A 14 4.89 -10.47 10.22
N LEU A 15 5.98 -10.60 10.98
CA LEU A 15 7.32 -10.33 10.47
C LEU A 15 7.68 -11.25 9.30
N LEU A 16 7.37 -12.54 9.41
CA LEU A 16 7.60 -13.51 8.35
C LEU A 16 6.85 -13.13 7.06
N GLU A 17 5.65 -12.57 7.18
CA GLU A 17 4.89 -12.11 6.02
C GLU A 17 5.57 -10.93 5.31
N TYR A 18 6.10 -9.96 6.07
CA TYR A 18 6.91 -8.88 5.50
C TYR A 18 8.18 -9.41 4.82
N CYS A 19 8.87 -10.38 5.43
CA CYS A 19 10.04 -11.01 4.82
C CYS A 19 9.69 -11.67 3.48
N ARG A 20 8.58 -12.41 3.40
CA ARG A 20 8.13 -13.04 2.14
C ARG A 20 7.81 -12.01 1.05
N ILE A 21 7.14 -10.91 1.40
CA ILE A 21 6.84 -9.83 0.46
C ILE A 21 8.15 -9.20 -0.03
N PHE A 22 9.10 -8.94 0.88
CA PHE A 22 10.41 -8.40 0.53
C PHE A 22 11.19 -9.31 -0.41
N GLU A 23 11.28 -10.61 -0.08
CA GLU A 23 11.95 -11.61 -0.92
C GLU A 23 11.33 -11.66 -2.32
N LYS A 24 9.99 -11.63 -2.40
CA LYS A 24 9.29 -11.62 -3.69
C LYS A 24 9.59 -10.35 -4.50
N GLY A 25 9.64 -9.20 -3.83
CA GLY A 25 9.99 -7.90 -4.44
C GLY A 25 11.42 -7.80 -4.96
N GLN A 26 12.31 -8.73 -4.61
CA GLN A 26 13.65 -8.81 -5.22
C GLN A 26 13.63 -9.37 -6.64
N TYR A 27 12.61 -10.15 -7.01
CA TYR A 27 12.52 -10.84 -8.30
C TYR A 27 11.50 -10.22 -9.24
N GLU A 28 10.50 -9.51 -8.72
CA GLU A 28 9.49 -8.83 -9.53
C GLU A 28 9.03 -7.52 -8.90
N ILE A 29 8.55 -6.60 -9.74
CA ILE A 29 7.94 -5.35 -9.29
C ILE A 29 6.57 -5.68 -8.70
N LEU A 30 6.41 -5.47 -7.40
CA LEU A 30 5.15 -5.65 -6.71
C LEU A 30 4.25 -4.41 -6.90
N PRO A 31 2.92 -4.58 -7.05
CA PRO A 31 1.97 -3.48 -7.20
C PRO A 31 1.68 -2.84 -5.83
N VAL A 32 2.72 -2.34 -5.17
CA VAL A 32 2.65 -1.69 -3.85
C VAL A 32 3.13 -0.26 -4.01
N PHE A 33 2.24 0.67 -3.70
CA PHE A 33 2.47 2.10 -3.82
C PHE A 33 2.18 2.72 -2.46
N PRO A 34 3.20 3.17 -1.70
CA PRO A 34 3.07 3.43 -0.27
C PRO A 34 1.84 4.25 0.16
N LYS A 35 1.57 5.37 -0.50
CA LYS A 35 0.45 6.27 -0.19
C LYS A 35 -0.88 5.65 -0.63
N SER A 36 -0.97 5.15 -1.86
CA SER A 36 -2.21 4.57 -2.40
C SER A 36 -2.59 3.26 -1.70
N SER A 37 -1.63 2.37 -1.46
CA SER A 37 -1.83 1.12 -0.72
C SER A 37 -2.23 1.38 0.74
N TYR A 38 -1.60 2.36 1.41
CA TYR A 38 -2.00 2.75 2.76
C TYR A 38 -3.41 3.36 2.79
N ALA A 39 -3.72 4.27 1.85
CA ALA A 39 -5.03 4.90 1.74
C ALA A 39 -6.14 3.89 1.42
N TYR A 40 -5.83 2.84 0.65
CA TYR A 40 -6.70 1.71 0.41
C TYR A 40 -6.97 0.93 1.71
N ALA A 41 -5.92 0.53 2.41
CA ALA A 41 -6.02 -0.33 3.60
C ALA A 41 -6.72 0.34 4.81
N LEU A 42 -6.83 1.67 4.82
CA LEU A 42 -7.55 2.42 5.85
C LEU A 42 -9.09 2.33 5.74
N GLU A 43 -9.61 1.83 4.62
CA GLU A 43 -11.04 1.83 4.32
C GLU A 43 -11.58 0.40 4.22
N SER A 44 -12.70 0.12 4.88
CA SER A 44 -13.30 -1.21 4.92
C SER A 44 -14.15 -1.51 3.69
N ASP A 45 -14.68 -0.48 3.04
CA ASP A 45 -15.49 -0.57 1.82
C ASP A 45 -14.57 -0.56 0.58
N PRO A 46 -14.54 -1.64 -0.24
CA PRO A 46 -13.60 -1.76 -1.36
C PRO A 46 -13.70 -0.64 -2.39
N ASP A 47 -14.90 -0.14 -2.68
CA ASP A 47 -15.12 0.91 -3.68
C ASP A 47 -14.61 2.26 -3.15
N LYS A 48 -14.86 2.56 -1.87
CA LYS A 48 -14.30 3.75 -1.22
C LYS A 48 -12.79 3.65 -1.06
N ALA A 49 -12.27 2.47 -0.74
CA ALA A 49 -10.85 2.20 -0.59
C ALA A 49 -10.13 2.50 -1.91
N PHE A 50 -10.67 2.01 -3.03
CA PHE A 50 -10.11 2.26 -4.35
C PHE A 50 -10.15 3.76 -4.73
N LYS A 51 -11.26 4.45 -4.45
CA LYS A 51 -11.34 5.91 -4.66
C LYS A 51 -10.31 6.69 -3.85
N LYS A 52 -10.05 6.29 -2.60
CA LYS A 52 -9.00 6.90 -1.76
C LYS A 52 -7.60 6.62 -2.30
N ALA A 53 -7.34 5.39 -2.77
CA ALA A 53 -6.10 5.03 -3.43
C ALA A 53 -5.84 5.89 -4.68
N LEU A 54 -6.86 6.09 -5.52
CA LEU A 54 -6.79 6.97 -6.70
C LEU A 54 -6.49 8.42 -6.32
N LYS A 55 -7.10 8.92 -5.24
CA LYS A 55 -6.86 10.29 -4.76
C LYS A 55 -5.43 10.47 -4.25
N ALA A 56 -4.83 9.44 -3.67
CA ALA A 56 -3.43 9.45 -3.25
C ALA A 56 -2.45 9.31 -4.43
N TRP A 57 -2.87 8.61 -5.48
CA TRP A 57 -2.11 8.40 -6.69
C TRP A 57 -1.96 9.68 -7.51
N TYR A 58 -3.09 10.29 -7.84
CA TYR A 58 -3.12 11.47 -8.69
C TYR A 58 -2.72 12.72 -7.92
N SER A 59 -1.85 13.49 -8.56
CA SER A 59 -1.63 14.87 -8.19
C SER A 59 -2.89 15.70 -8.46
N SER A 60 -3.09 16.77 -7.69
CA SER A 60 -4.14 17.75 -8.01
C SER A 60 -3.47 19.06 -8.37
N LYS A 61 -3.84 19.65 -9.50
CA LYS A 61 -3.39 21.00 -9.90
C LYS A 61 -3.73 22.10 -8.88
N TYR A 62 -4.64 21.81 -7.94
CA TYR A 62 -5.05 22.72 -6.86
C TYR A 62 -4.40 22.39 -5.52
N SER A 63 -3.59 21.34 -5.44
CA SER A 63 -2.88 20.92 -4.22
C SER A 63 -1.37 21.01 -4.45
N PRO A 64 -0.60 21.63 -3.54
CA PRO A 64 0.86 21.62 -3.64
C PRO A 64 1.46 20.23 -3.33
N VAL A 65 0.64 19.28 -2.85
CA VAL A 65 1.08 17.92 -2.53
C VAL A 65 1.14 17.09 -3.80
N LYS A 66 2.35 16.62 -4.13
CA LYS A 66 2.59 15.69 -5.24
C LYS A 66 1.86 14.37 -5.05
N GLY A 67 1.25 13.91 -6.15
CA GLY A 67 0.71 12.55 -6.25
C GLY A 67 1.80 11.50 -6.16
N GLU A 68 1.42 10.25 -5.92
CA GLU A 68 2.34 9.12 -5.98
C GLU A 68 2.80 8.80 -7.41
N GLU A 69 2.03 9.21 -8.43
CA GLU A 69 2.41 9.14 -9.85
C GLU A 69 3.62 10.01 -10.23
N GLU A 70 3.96 11.00 -9.39
CA GLU A 70 5.08 11.91 -9.59
C GLU A 70 6.39 11.41 -8.97
N ASP A 71 6.41 10.22 -8.36
CA ASP A 71 7.62 9.63 -7.80
C ASP A 71 8.51 9.03 -8.90
N ASP A 72 9.78 9.45 -8.97
CA ASP A 72 10.70 9.07 -10.04
C ASP A 72 10.93 7.54 -10.13
N TYR A 73 10.94 6.84 -8.99
CA TYR A 73 11.13 5.39 -8.97
C TYR A 73 9.86 4.66 -9.43
N ILE A 74 8.68 5.18 -9.07
CA ILE A 74 7.40 4.64 -9.57
C ILE A 74 7.30 4.87 -11.06
N GLN A 75 7.61 6.06 -11.57
CA GLN A 75 7.63 6.36 -12.99
C GLN A 75 8.58 5.44 -13.76
N LEU A 76 9.76 5.16 -13.20
CA LEU A 76 10.70 4.21 -13.79
C LEU A 76 10.11 2.79 -13.83
N ALA A 77 9.50 2.34 -12.73
CA ALA A 77 8.91 1.01 -12.62
C ALA A 77 7.71 0.78 -13.55
N VAL A 78 6.91 1.84 -13.80
CA VAL A 78 5.65 1.75 -14.58
C VAL A 78 5.76 2.35 -15.97
N ARG A 79 6.97 2.72 -16.43
CA ARG A 79 7.23 3.45 -17.68
C ARG A 79 6.57 2.87 -18.94
N HIS A 80 6.34 1.56 -18.96
CA HIS A 80 5.73 0.83 -20.08
C HIS A 80 4.37 0.22 -19.75
N CYS A 81 3.79 0.58 -18.61
CA CYS A 81 2.42 0.19 -18.25
C CYS A 81 1.42 1.07 -19.00
N VAL A 82 0.57 0.44 -19.81
CA VAL A 82 -0.52 1.12 -20.53
C VAL A 82 -1.74 1.32 -19.61
N GLU A 83 -1.91 0.42 -18.65
CA GLU A 83 -2.98 0.48 -17.65
C GLU A 83 -2.50 1.15 -16.36
N LEU A 84 -3.43 1.77 -15.64
CA LEU A 84 -3.15 2.32 -14.32
C LEU A 84 -2.70 1.18 -13.39
N PRO A 85 -1.51 1.27 -12.75
CA PRO A 85 -0.94 0.19 -11.94
C PRO A 85 -1.83 -0.24 -10.76
N LEU A 86 -2.71 0.64 -10.29
CA LEU A 86 -3.69 0.33 -9.24
C LEU A 86 -4.74 -0.71 -9.68
N TYR A 87 -5.00 -0.89 -10.98
CA TYR A 87 -5.90 -1.93 -11.49
C TYR A 87 -5.26 -3.33 -11.52
N HIS A 88 -3.96 -3.44 -11.23
CA HIS A 88 -3.31 -4.74 -11.16
C HIS A 88 -4.02 -5.64 -10.15
N ALA A 89 -4.33 -6.89 -10.53
CA ALA A 89 -5.12 -7.81 -9.71
C ALA A 89 -4.55 -8.04 -8.30
N GLY A 90 -3.23 -7.93 -8.16
CA GLY A 90 -2.53 -8.05 -6.88
C GLY A 90 -2.54 -6.78 -5.99
N PHE A 91 -2.92 -5.60 -6.49
CA PHE A 91 -2.80 -4.35 -5.73
C PHE A 91 -3.54 -4.40 -4.38
N ALA A 92 -4.82 -4.80 -4.41
CA ALA A 92 -5.64 -4.88 -3.21
C ALA A 92 -5.10 -5.92 -2.20
N ASP A 93 -4.65 -7.08 -2.69
CA ASP A 93 -4.06 -8.13 -1.84
C ASP A 93 -2.81 -7.63 -1.11
N TYR A 94 -1.85 -7.06 -1.84
CA TYR A 94 -0.62 -6.58 -1.23
C TYR A 94 -0.85 -5.37 -0.32
N ALA A 95 -1.76 -4.45 -0.69
CA ALA A 95 -2.12 -3.32 0.17
C ALA A 95 -2.65 -3.80 1.53
N SER A 96 -3.57 -4.78 1.51
CA SER A 96 -4.12 -5.37 2.73
C SER A 96 -3.07 -6.13 3.53
N ARG A 97 -2.25 -6.96 2.89
CA ARG A 97 -1.22 -7.75 3.56
C ARG A 97 -0.14 -6.88 4.23
N LEU A 98 0.24 -5.76 3.61
CA LEU A 98 1.25 -4.85 4.15
C LEU A 98 0.72 -3.96 5.26
N TYR A 99 -0.44 -3.33 5.05
CA TYR A 99 -0.89 -2.23 5.91
C TYR A 99 -2.03 -2.62 6.84
N GLN A 100 -2.99 -3.43 6.39
CA GLN A 100 -4.20 -3.70 7.17
C GLN A 100 -3.88 -4.44 8.47
N GLN A 101 -2.91 -5.36 8.43
CA GLN A 101 -2.44 -6.05 9.64
C GLN A 101 -1.91 -5.05 10.69
N ALA A 102 -1.03 -4.13 10.29
CA ALA A 102 -0.51 -3.10 11.20
C ALA A 102 -1.62 -2.15 11.69
N LEU A 103 -2.55 -1.77 10.81
CA LEU A 103 -3.67 -0.90 11.13
C LEU A 103 -4.66 -1.53 12.11
N ASN A 104 -4.91 -2.84 12.02
CA ASN A 104 -5.79 -3.56 12.95
C ASN A 104 -5.24 -3.57 14.38
N HIS A 105 -3.92 -3.43 14.53
CA HIS A 105 -3.25 -3.35 15.83
C HIS A 105 -2.93 -1.90 16.25
N MET A 106 -3.40 -0.91 15.50
CA MET A 106 -3.23 0.50 15.83
C MET A 106 -4.32 0.94 16.82
N VAL A 107 -3.90 1.59 17.90
CA VAL A 107 -4.81 2.27 18.83
C VAL A 107 -4.84 3.75 18.46
N VAL A 108 -6.02 4.23 18.07
CA VAL A 108 -6.30 5.66 17.94
C VAL A 108 -6.71 6.16 19.33
N ARG A 109 -5.90 7.03 19.92
CA ARG A 109 -6.23 7.73 21.17
C ARG A 109 -6.98 9.02 20.88
#